data_AF-A0A7L3IVG3-F1
#
_entry.id   AF-A0A7L3IVG3-F1
#
_cell.length_a   1.000
_cell.length_b   1.000
_cell.length_c   1.000
_cell.angle_alpha   90.00
_cell.angle_beta   90.00
_cell.angle_gamma   90.00
#
_symmetry.space_group_name_H-M   'P 1'
#
loop_
_entity.id
_entity.type
_entity.pdbx_description
1 polymer ?
#
loop_
_entity_poly.entity_id
_entity_poly.type
_entity_poly.pdbx_seq_one_letter_code
_entity_poly.pdbx_strand_id
1 'polypeptide(L)'
;LESRVREIFGPSLAEDWQQTPLQENRLKHRLLAQLAAELGHAVPNSQLHRMRCAGDVLSFYRTPVKDGTKFDELAAAELPPNLKIVWQQ
;
A
#
# COMPACT_ATOMS: atom_id res chain seq x y z
N LEU A 1 5.80 -10.06 -2.76
CA LEU A 1 5.90 -9.80 -1.30
C LEU A 1 6.60 -10.93 -0.57
N GLU A 2 6.10 -12.18 -0.64
CA GLU A 2 6.72 -13.32 0.05
C GLU A 2 8.22 -13.49 -0.26
N SER A 3 8.63 -13.36 -1.53
CA SER A 3 10.03 -13.39 -1.94
C SER A 3 10.91 -12.35 -1.21
N ARG A 4 10.41 -11.13 -1.05
CA ARG A 4 11.10 -10.03 -0.34
C ARG A 4 11.18 -10.27 1.16
N VAL A 5 10.13 -10.82 1.76
CA VAL A 5 10.14 -11.19 3.18
C VAL A 5 11.18 -12.30 3.41
N ARG A 6 11.22 -13.34 2.56
CA ARG A 6 12.23 -14.40 2.66
C ARG A 6 13.65 -13.91 2.41
N GLU A 7 13.85 -12.95 1.51
CA GLU A 7 15.16 -12.33 1.25
C GLU A 7 15.70 -11.55 2.46
N ILE A 8 14.83 -10.80 3.15
CA ILE A 8 15.22 -9.92 4.26
C ILE A 8 15.30 -10.66 5.60
N PHE A 9 14.32 -11.52 5.88
CA PHE A 9 14.19 -12.24 7.15
C PHE A 9 14.83 -13.64 7.13
N GLY A 10 15.24 -14.11 5.95
CA GLY A 10 15.94 -15.38 5.76
C GLY A 10 15.02 -16.57 5.43
N PRO A 11 15.62 -17.71 5.03
CA PRO A 11 14.89 -18.90 4.59
C PRO A 11 14.25 -19.71 5.72
N SER A 12 14.58 -19.45 6.99
CA SER A 12 14.03 -20.14 8.17
C SER A 12 12.64 -19.63 8.58
N LEU A 13 11.94 -18.93 7.69
CA LEU A 13 10.64 -18.37 7.96
C LEU A 13 9.59 -19.48 8.06
N ALA A 14 8.69 -19.38 9.04
CA ALA A 14 7.55 -20.29 9.14
C ALA A 14 6.68 -20.23 7.87
N GLU A 15 5.92 -21.30 7.58
CA GLU A 15 4.97 -21.34 6.45
C GLU A 15 4.02 -20.12 6.48
N ASP A 16 3.62 -19.69 7.68
CA ASP A 16 2.83 -18.48 7.93
C ASP A 16 3.67 -17.20 7.89
N TRP A 17 4.35 -16.95 6.78
CA TRP A 17 5.21 -15.77 6.58
C TRP A 17 4.49 -14.44 6.84
N GLN A 18 3.17 -14.39 6.69
CA GLN A 18 2.36 -13.20 6.96
C GLN A 18 2.35 -12.81 8.46
N GLN A 19 2.48 -13.78 9.36
CA GLN A 19 2.52 -13.53 10.80
C GLN A 19 3.92 -13.14 11.29
N THR A 20 4.90 -13.05 10.38
CA THR A 20 6.27 -12.63 10.72
C THR A 20 6.27 -11.25 11.37
N PRO A 21 6.76 -11.13 12.61
CA PRO A 21 6.80 -9.85 13.31
C PRO A 21 7.92 -8.95 12.77
N LEU A 22 7.56 -7.70 12.45
CA LEU A 22 8.47 -6.65 11.97
C LEU A 22 9.05 -5.85 13.15
N GLN A 23 9.61 -6.52 14.15
CA GLN A 23 10.14 -5.88 15.37
C GLN A 23 11.44 -5.11 15.12
N GLU A 24 12.30 -5.62 14.23
CA GLU A 24 13.56 -4.96 13.94
C GLU A 24 13.35 -3.78 12.99
N ASN A 25 13.54 -2.56 13.49
CA ASN A 25 13.34 -1.33 12.73
C ASN A 25 14.15 -1.27 11.43
N ARG A 26 15.36 -1.86 11.42
CA ARG A 26 16.23 -1.91 10.22
C ARG A 26 15.64 -2.79 9.13
N LEU A 27 15.20 -4.01 9.48
CA LEU A 27 14.58 -4.94 8.53
C LEU A 27 13.23 -4.40 8.05
N LYS A 28 12.44 -3.83 8.96
CA LYS A 28 11.17 -3.16 8.63
C LYS A 28 11.38 -2.02 7.63
N HIS A 29 12.34 -1.13 7.89
CA HIS A 29 12.67 -0.04 6.98
C HIS A 29 13.12 -0.57 5.61
N ARG A 30 14.01 -1.57 5.58
CA ARG A 30 14.50 -2.16 4.33
C ARG A 30 13.35 -2.75 3.51
N LEU A 31 12.44 -3.49 4.14
CA LEU A 31 11.27 -4.07 3.48
C LEU A 31 10.37 -2.99 2.90
N LEU A 32 9.99 -2.00 3.71
CA LEU A 32 9.10 -0.92 3.29
C LEU A 32 9.72 -0.05 2.19
N ALA A 33 11.04 0.21 2.26
CA ALA A 33 11.75 0.98 1.24
C ALA A 33 11.82 0.24 -0.10
N GLN A 34 12.09 -1.06 -0.09
CA GLN A 34 12.07 -1.88 -1.32
C GLN A 34 10.66 -1.92 -1.94
N LEU A 35 9.63 -2.12 -1.12
CA LEU A 35 8.23 -2.13 -1.60
C LEU A 35 7.80 -0.77 -2.15
N ALA A 36 8.21 0.32 -1.50
CA ALA A 36 7.94 1.67 -1.99
C ALA A 36 8.62 1.93 -3.35
N ALA A 37 9.85 1.46 -3.54
CA ALA A 37 10.58 1.60 -4.80
C ALA A 37 9.96 0.75 -5.93
N GLU A 38 9.49 -0.46 -5.62
CA GLU A 38 8.89 -1.38 -6.60
C GLU A 38 7.46 -1.00 -7.00
N LEU A 39 6.65 -0.61 -6.01
CA LEU A 39 5.22 -0.35 -6.21
C LEU A 39 4.93 1.14 -6.44
N GLY A 40 5.92 2.01 -6.28
CA GLY A 40 5.74 3.46 -6.34
C GLY A 40 4.85 4.03 -5.24
N HIS A 41 4.49 3.22 -4.23
CA HIS A 41 3.57 3.60 -3.17
C HIS A 41 4.23 3.43 -1.80
N ALA A 42 4.59 4.54 -1.18
CA ALA A 42 5.21 4.57 0.15
C ALA A 42 4.16 4.55 1.26
N VAL A 43 4.47 3.82 2.35
CA VAL A 43 3.64 3.83 3.55
C VAL A 43 3.78 5.17 4.26
N PRO A 44 2.69 5.89 4.57
CA PRO A 44 2.75 7.17 5.25
C PRO A 44 3.13 7.01 6.73
N ASN A 45 3.78 8.03 7.30
CA ASN A 45 4.27 8.02 8.69
C ASN A 45 3.17 7.68 9.73
N SER A 46 1.94 8.14 9.49
CA SER A 46 0.79 7.85 10.34
C SER A 46 0.40 6.36 10.38
N GLN A 47 0.71 5.59 9.34
CA GLN A 47 0.42 4.15 9.25
C GLN A 47 1.61 3.27 9.66
N LEU A 48 2.82 3.83 9.80
CA LEU A 48 4.03 3.03 10.11
C LEU A 48 3.92 2.24 11.42
N HIS A 49 3.29 2.80 12.46
CA HIS A 49 3.10 2.11 13.75
C HIS A 49 2.12 0.93 13.67
N ARG A 50 1.30 0.87 12.62
CA ARG A 50 0.34 -0.21 12.35
C ARG A 50 0.95 -1.36 11.57
N MET A 51 2.10 -1.16 10.92
CA MET A 51 2.83 -2.21 10.21
C MET A 51 3.63 -3.06 11.21
N ARG A 52 2.96 -4.01 11.88
CA ARG A 52 3.57 -4.87 12.92
C ARG A 52 3.96 -6.24 12.39
N CYS A 53 3.20 -6.77 11.43
CA CYS A 53 3.54 -8.00 10.74
C CYS A 53 3.56 -7.82 9.22
N ALA A 54 4.11 -8.81 8.50
CA ALA A 54 4.09 -8.81 7.04
C ALA A 54 2.65 -8.83 6.46
N GLY A 55 1.70 -9.39 7.20
CA GLY A 55 0.27 -9.37 6.88
C GLY A 55 -0.34 -7.97 6.88
N ASP A 56 0.05 -7.10 7.83
CA ASP A 56 -0.40 -5.70 7.85
C ASP A 56 0.06 -4.95 6.60
N VAL A 57 1.31 -5.18 6.19
CA VAL A 57 1.90 -4.60 4.98
C VAL A 57 1.16 -5.12 3.73
N LEU A 58 0.87 -6.42 3.68
CA LEU A 58 0.09 -7.01 2.60
C LEU A 58 -1.32 -6.40 2.51
N SER A 59 -1.99 -6.23 3.65
CA SER A 59 -3.32 -5.64 3.71
C SER A 59 -3.33 -4.19 3.22
N PHE A 60 -2.29 -3.43 3.55
CA PHE A 60 -2.12 -2.06 3.07
C PHE A 60 -2.02 -2.01 1.54
N TYR A 61 -1.08 -2.78 0.96
CA TYR A 61 -0.87 -2.78 -0.49
C TYR A 61 -1.99 -3.46 -1.28
N ARG A 62 -2.87 -4.25 -0.63
CA ARG A 62 -4.07 -4.81 -1.26
C ARG A 62 -5.17 -3.77 -1.47
N THR A 63 -5.14 -2.67 -0.72
CA THR A 63 -6.17 -1.63 -0.79
C THR A 63 -5.76 -0.58 -1.84
N PRO A 64 -6.49 -0.45 -2.97
CA PRO A 64 -6.15 0.53 -3.98
C PRO A 64 -6.41 1.95 -3.48
N VAL A 65 -5.48 2.87 -3.79
CA VAL A 65 -5.65 4.30 -3.56
C VAL A 65 -6.00 4.96 -4.90
N LYS A 66 -7.04 5.79 -4.91
CA LYS A 66 -7.42 6.60 -6.08
C LYS A 66 -6.89 8.01 -5.86
N ASP A 67 -6.07 8.49 -6.79
CA ASP A 67 -5.50 9.85 -6.75
C ASP A 67 -6.39 10.89 -7.45
N GLY A 68 -7.49 10.45 -8.07
CA GLY A 68 -8.44 11.32 -8.75
C GLY A 68 -9.20 12.22 -7.77
N THR A 69 -9.42 13.47 -8.17
CA THR A 69 -10.30 14.36 -7.41
C THR A 69 -11.74 13.86 -7.47
N LYS A 70 -12.59 14.37 -6.57
CA LYS A 70 -14.03 14.07 -6.62
C LYS A 70 -14.68 14.52 -7.93
N PHE A 71 -14.13 15.54 -8.57
CA PHE A 71 -14.58 15.97 -9.89
C PHE A 71 -14.19 14.95 -10.96
N ASP A 72 -12.93 14.48 -10.96
CA ASP A 72 -12.47 13.48 -11.93
C ASP A 72 -13.27 12.17 -11.80
N GLU A 73 -13.55 11.74 -10.57
CA GLU A 73 -14.40 10.58 -10.28
C GLU A 73 -15.82 10.77 -10.84
N LEU A 74 -16.38 11.98 -10.74
CA LEU A 74 -17.72 12.30 -11.22
C LEU A 74 -17.77 12.48 -12.74
N ALA A 75 -16.73 13.04 -13.35
CA ALA A 75 -16.62 13.21 -14.79
C ALA A 75 -16.40 11.87 -15.52
N ALA A 76 -15.75 10.91 -14.86
CA ALA A 76 -15.57 9.54 -15.38
C ALA A 76 -16.82 8.66 -15.21
N ALA A 77 -17.80 9.08 -14.39
CA ALA A 77 -19.06 8.36 -14.22
C ALA A 77 -20.02 8.62 -15.38
N GLU A 78 -20.94 7.69 -15.64
CA GLU A 78 -22.02 7.91 -16.61
C GLU A 78 -23.00 8.97 -16.09
N LEU A 79 -22.83 10.20 -16.57
CA LEU A 79 -23.71 11.30 -16.22
C LEU A 79 -25.01 11.25 -17.02
N PRO A 80 -26.16 11.56 -16.39
CA PRO A 80 -27.42 11.72 -17.10
C PRO A 80 -27.31 12.76 -18.24
N PRO A 81 -28.02 12.57 -19.36
CA PRO A 81 -27.88 13.43 -20.54
C PRO A 81 -28.25 14.91 -20.29
N ASN A 82 -29.05 15.18 -19.25
CA ASN A 82 -29.48 16.50 -18.83
C ASN A 82 -28.53 17.17 -17.81
N LEU A 83 -27.43 16.53 -17.43
CA LEU A 83 -26.50 17.04 -16.43
C LEU A 83 -25.15 17.39 -17.08
N LYS A 84 -24.79 18.66 -17.02
CA LYS A 84 -23.51 19.20 -17.51
C LYS A 84 -22.80 19.87 -16.34
N ILE A 85 -21.60 19.40 -16.03
CA ILE A 85 -20.76 19.98 -14.97
C ILE A 85 -19.56 20.63 -15.64
N VAL A 86 -19.32 21.90 -15.31
CA VAL A 86 -18.17 22.67 -15.81
C VAL A 86 -17.34 23.09 -14.62
N TRP A 87 -16.05 22.78 -14.63
CA TRP A 87 -15.10 23.23 -13.61
C TRP A 87 -14.63 24.65 -13.94
N GLN A 88 -14.84 25.59 -13.01
CA GLN A 88 -14.26 26.93 -13.07
C GLN A 88 -13.26 27.07 -11.92
N GLN A 89 -12.04 27.46 -12.25
CA GLN A 89 -10.91 27.53 -11.34
C GLN A 89 -10.46 28.97 -11.13
#